data_AF-A0A2D0W3V2-F1
#
_entry.id   AF-A0A2D0W3V2-F1
#
_cell.length_a   1.000
_cell.length_b   1.000
_cell.length_c   1.000
_cell.angle_alpha   90.00
_cell.angle_beta   90.00
_cell.angle_gamma   90.00
#
_symmetry.space_group_name_H-M   'P 1'
#
loop_
_entity.id
_entity.type
_entity.pdbx_description
1 polymer ?
#
loop_
_entity_poly.entity_id
_entity_poly.type
_entity_poly.pdbx_seq_one_letter_code
_entity_poly.pdbx_strand_id
1 'polypeptide(L)'
;MNNNDNSNNKKLLLKNILLLLNKDRLLSKLNNNNKYMTELNNKGNNLQHLNNMNVWKLQNYNYNKNNTINNYINMKLINKLLYKIMSLNNNKIIMSIPTYNINLNNINIKFYYYSNNMNNNVYYMNMINKLMNRLNINYDNLSNILSYYYNKKVIIEPIKLKYIYMNNEIMTKYISLLDNNKYNNGLLMEYQRTLNNIMPKLNDHNISMNYINNINNINKNKYNNIMKYNNNINNIYNNMDINNIGMNILMFKYLTGWSIMLKGRLNKNSNRTTTTLLNNGTFNNKKYLWGNLNNNFKLNYINSNNNIYNYPNINKNGKYNIKVKLNYI
;
A
#
# COMPACT_ATOMS: atom_id res chain seq x y z
N MET A 1 12.46 -81.08 11.71
CA MET A 1 12.39 -79.93 12.64
C MET A 1 12.90 -78.59 12.05
N ASN A 2 13.12 -78.43 10.72
CA ASN A 2 13.80 -77.23 10.17
C ASN A 2 12.94 -76.27 9.31
N ASN A 3 11.62 -76.39 9.27
CA ASN A 3 10.78 -75.50 8.45
C ASN A 3 10.35 -74.19 9.14
N ASN A 4 10.44 -74.11 10.48
CA ASN A 4 9.99 -72.92 11.23
C ASN A 4 10.98 -71.75 11.13
N ASP A 5 12.29 -71.99 11.14
CA ASP A 5 13.31 -70.92 11.11
C ASP A 5 13.35 -70.18 9.77
N ASN A 6 13.09 -70.90 8.67
CA ASN A 6 13.06 -70.32 7.33
C ASN A 6 11.81 -69.44 7.11
N SER A 7 10.71 -69.74 7.80
CA SER A 7 9.49 -68.92 7.78
C SER A 7 9.65 -67.61 8.57
N ASN A 8 10.36 -67.66 9.71
CA ASN A 8 10.63 -66.48 10.54
C ASN A 8 11.58 -65.49 9.85
N ASN A 9 12.61 -65.98 9.15
CA ASN A 9 13.51 -65.14 8.37
C ASN A 9 12.80 -64.46 7.19
N LYS A 10 11.90 -65.17 6.49
CA LYS A 10 11.05 -64.57 5.44
C LYS A 10 10.10 -63.51 6.01
N LYS A 11 9.54 -63.73 7.21
CA LYS A 11 8.69 -62.77 7.92
C LYS A 11 9.45 -61.49 8.33
N LEU A 12 10.71 -61.63 8.77
CA LEU A 12 11.60 -60.50 9.06
C LEU A 12 11.96 -59.71 7.80
N LEU A 13 12.25 -60.40 6.70
CA LEU A 13 12.48 -59.76 5.40
C LEU A 13 11.26 -58.94 4.94
N LEU A 14 10.05 -59.51 5.05
CA LEU A 14 8.80 -58.81 4.74
C LEU A 14 8.59 -57.56 5.60
N LYS A 15 8.91 -57.63 6.91
CA LYS A 15 8.86 -56.47 7.80
C LYS A 15 9.84 -55.36 7.35
N ASN A 16 11.05 -55.73 6.93
CA ASN A 16 12.03 -54.77 6.43
C ASN A 16 11.60 -54.12 5.11
N ILE A 17 11.01 -54.88 4.19
CA ILE A 17 10.47 -54.34 2.94
C ILE A 17 9.33 -53.36 3.22
N LEU A 18 8.40 -53.70 4.12
CA LEU A 18 7.32 -52.79 4.53
C LEU A 18 7.84 -51.51 5.20
N LEU A 19 8.93 -51.61 5.97
CA LEU A 19 9.57 -50.44 6.58
C LEU A 19 10.17 -49.51 5.52
N LEU A 20 10.87 -50.06 4.52
CA LEU A 20 11.44 -49.31 3.41
C LEU A 20 10.35 -48.60 2.60
N LEU A 21 9.27 -49.31 2.24
CA LEU A 21 8.13 -48.72 1.53
C LEU A 21 7.48 -47.59 2.32
N ASN A 22 7.36 -47.73 3.66
CA ASN A 22 6.84 -46.67 4.51
C ASN A 22 7.77 -45.45 4.57
N LYS A 23 9.09 -45.67 4.58
CA LYS A 23 10.09 -44.59 4.55
C LYS A 23 10.00 -43.81 3.25
N ASP A 24 9.93 -44.48 2.10
CA ASP A 24 9.86 -43.84 0.78
C ASP A 24 8.52 -43.09 0.59
N ARG A 25 7.42 -43.68 1.06
CA ARG A 25 6.10 -43.03 1.06
C ARG A 25 6.09 -41.76 1.92
N LEU A 26 6.76 -41.77 3.07
CA LEU A 26 6.85 -40.61 3.95
C LEU A 26 7.74 -39.52 3.33
N LEU A 27 8.88 -39.90 2.76
CA LEU A 27 9.83 -38.96 2.16
C LEU A 27 9.23 -38.23 0.95
N SER A 28 8.54 -38.97 0.07
CA SER A 28 7.85 -38.40 -1.11
C SER A 28 6.71 -37.46 -0.71
N LYS A 29 5.93 -37.80 0.33
CA LYS A 29 4.87 -36.93 0.84
C LYS A 29 5.43 -35.64 1.44
N LEU A 30 6.53 -35.70 2.20
CA LEU A 30 7.15 -34.50 2.78
C LEU A 30 7.77 -33.58 1.71
N ASN A 31 8.48 -34.14 0.73
CA ASN A 31 9.15 -33.35 -0.30
C ASN A 31 8.15 -32.62 -1.23
N ASN A 32 7.04 -33.26 -1.61
CA ASN A 32 6.01 -32.61 -2.43
C ASN A 32 5.23 -31.52 -1.67
N ASN A 33 5.10 -31.65 -0.35
CA ASN A 33 4.36 -30.70 0.48
C ASN A 33 5.14 -29.40 0.78
N ASN A 34 6.47 -29.38 0.60
CA ASN A 34 7.30 -28.18 0.83
C ASN A 34 6.91 -26.98 -0.06
N LYS A 35 6.34 -27.23 -1.24
CA LYS A 35 5.85 -26.17 -2.14
C LYS A 35 4.70 -25.38 -1.51
N TYR A 36 3.84 -26.02 -0.74
CA TYR A 36 2.67 -25.38 -0.10
C TYR A 36 3.00 -24.77 1.26
N MET A 37 4.04 -25.27 1.94
CA MET A 37 4.49 -24.80 3.26
C MET A 37 5.26 -23.48 3.22
N THR A 38 5.81 -23.12 2.06
CA THR A 38 6.72 -21.97 1.91
C THR A 38 6.08 -20.78 1.20
N GLU A 39 4.84 -20.91 0.72
CA GLU A 39 4.20 -19.92 -0.14
C GLU A 39 4.03 -18.55 0.55
N LEU A 40 3.50 -18.54 1.77
CA LEU A 40 3.34 -17.31 2.58
C LEU A 40 4.62 -16.85 3.27
N ASN A 41 5.59 -17.77 3.45
CA ASN A 41 6.80 -17.49 4.22
C ASN A 41 7.96 -16.98 3.35
N ASN A 42 8.07 -17.39 2.08
CA ASN A 42 9.29 -17.17 1.30
C ASN A 42 9.11 -16.21 0.11
N LYS A 43 7.94 -16.21 -0.55
CA LYS A 43 7.69 -15.33 -1.72
C LYS A 43 6.79 -14.14 -1.42
N GLY A 44 5.93 -14.29 -0.41
CA GLY A 44 4.97 -13.28 -0.01
C GLY A 44 3.85 -13.10 -1.05
N ASN A 45 2.61 -12.93 -0.58
CA ASN A 45 1.47 -12.70 -1.46
C ASN A 45 1.38 -11.22 -1.89
N ASN A 46 0.58 -10.94 -2.92
CA ASN A 46 0.30 -9.57 -3.39
C ASN A 46 -0.24 -8.62 -2.31
N LEU A 47 -0.79 -9.16 -1.22
CA LEU A 47 -1.28 -8.39 -0.06
C LEU A 47 -0.18 -8.06 0.98
N GLN A 48 0.98 -8.72 0.89
CA GLN A 48 2.09 -8.58 1.83
C GLN A 48 3.19 -7.65 1.30
N HIS A 49 3.30 -7.48 -0.01
CA HIS A 49 4.31 -6.61 -0.60
C HIS A 49 3.71 -5.65 -1.62
N LEU A 50 4.34 -4.49 -1.76
CA LEU A 50 4.01 -3.54 -2.80
C LEU A 50 4.66 -3.98 -4.11
N ASN A 51 3.88 -4.14 -5.18
CA ASN A 51 4.41 -4.40 -6.51
C ASN A 51 5.32 -3.24 -6.95
N ASN A 52 6.52 -3.54 -7.45
CA ASN A 52 7.49 -2.55 -7.92
C ASN A 52 6.93 -1.60 -8.98
N MET A 53 5.94 -2.01 -9.78
CA MET A 53 5.26 -1.10 -10.71
C MET A 53 4.51 0.04 -9.99
N ASN A 54 3.95 -0.22 -8.81
CA ASN A 54 3.23 0.78 -8.00
C ASN A 54 4.16 1.86 -7.42
N VAL A 55 5.48 1.70 -7.54
CA VAL A 55 6.46 2.72 -7.20
C VAL A 55 6.49 3.83 -8.25
N TRP A 56 6.27 3.47 -9.52
CA TRP A 56 6.26 4.42 -10.63
C TRP A 56 4.86 5.00 -10.83
N LYS A 57 4.77 6.32 -10.98
CA LYS A 57 3.49 7.00 -11.29
C LYS A 57 3.04 6.77 -12.73
N LEU A 58 3.97 6.49 -13.65
CA LEU A 58 3.69 6.06 -15.01
C LEU A 58 4.01 4.57 -15.14
N GLN A 59 2.99 3.73 -15.15
CA GLN A 59 3.11 2.29 -15.38
C GLN A 59 2.88 2.04 -16.86
N ASN A 60 3.95 2.11 -17.63
CA ASN A 60 3.92 1.97 -19.08
C ASN A 60 5.17 1.23 -19.57
N TYR A 61 4.96 0.36 -20.54
CA TYR A 61 6.04 -0.23 -21.33
C TYR A 61 5.64 -0.14 -22.82
N ASN A 62 6.42 0.61 -23.60
CA ASN A 62 6.33 0.58 -25.06
C ASN A 62 7.69 0.19 -25.62
N TYR A 63 7.68 -0.59 -26.69
CA TYR A 63 8.88 -0.88 -27.49
C TYR A 63 9.50 0.41 -28.04
N ASN A 64 8.65 1.28 -28.64
CA ASN A 64 9.09 2.59 -29.09
C ASN A 64 9.24 3.56 -27.90
N LYS A 65 10.48 3.96 -27.62
CA LYS A 65 10.82 4.89 -26.53
C LYS A 65 10.24 6.28 -26.72
N ASN A 66 10.09 6.77 -27.96
CA ASN A 66 9.46 8.07 -28.21
C ASN A 66 8.02 8.08 -27.71
N ASN A 67 7.28 6.97 -27.86
CA ASN A 67 5.93 6.87 -27.34
C ASN A 67 5.91 6.86 -25.80
N THR A 68 6.92 6.28 -25.14
CA THR A 68 7.03 6.37 -23.67
C THR A 68 7.27 7.81 -23.19
N ILE A 69 8.10 8.56 -23.91
CA ILE A 69 8.40 9.97 -23.60
C ILE A 69 7.14 10.83 -23.79
N ASN A 70 6.43 10.65 -24.89
CA ASN A 70 5.17 11.35 -25.15
C ASN A 70 4.13 11.06 -24.06
N ASN A 71 3.98 9.79 -23.66
CA ASN A 71 3.08 9.42 -22.56
C ASN A 71 3.46 10.09 -21.24
N TYR A 72 4.76 10.24 -20.96
CA TYR A 72 5.27 10.92 -19.78
C TYR A 72 5.02 12.45 -19.82
N ILE A 73 5.15 13.08 -20.99
CA ILE A 73 4.83 14.50 -21.18
C ILE A 73 3.32 14.72 -20.98
N ASN A 74 2.49 13.91 -21.62
CA ASN A 74 1.03 13.95 -21.47
C ASN A 74 0.63 13.78 -19.99
N MET A 75 1.23 12.81 -19.29
CA MET A 75 1.01 12.60 -17.85
C MET A 75 1.29 13.88 -17.04
N LYS A 76 2.40 14.59 -17.31
CA LYS A 76 2.74 15.83 -16.58
C LYS A 76 1.73 16.94 -16.84
N LEU A 77 1.28 17.09 -18.09
CA LEU A 77 0.29 18.11 -18.46
C LEU A 77 -1.07 17.83 -17.82
N ILE A 78 -1.53 16.58 -17.90
CA ILE A 78 -2.79 16.14 -17.31
C ILE A 78 -2.75 16.28 -15.78
N ASN A 79 -1.62 15.97 -15.13
CA ASN A 79 -1.47 16.21 -13.70
C ASN A 79 -1.69 17.69 -13.34
N LYS A 80 -1.11 18.63 -14.09
CA LYS A 80 -1.32 20.06 -13.88
C LYS A 80 -2.78 20.47 -14.11
N LEU A 81 -3.41 19.92 -15.16
CA LEU A 81 -4.82 20.15 -15.45
C LEU A 81 -5.71 19.68 -14.29
N LEU A 82 -5.53 18.43 -13.84
CA LEU A 82 -6.28 17.85 -12.74
C LEU A 82 -6.10 18.66 -11.45
N TYR A 83 -4.89 19.11 -11.12
CA TYR A 83 -4.68 19.99 -9.97
C TYR A 83 -5.46 21.30 -10.06
N LYS A 84 -5.49 21.93 -11.25
CA LYS A 84 -6.29 23.15 -11.46
C LYS A 84 -7.78 22.88 -11.32
N ILE A 85 -8.29 21.78 -11.89
CA ILE A 85 -9.70 21.38 -11.80
C ILE A 85 -10.09 21.16 -10.33
N MET A 86 -9.25 20.49 -9.54
CA MET A 86 -9.53 20.21 -8.12
C MET A 86 -9.54 21.47 -7.25
N SER A 87 -8.86 22.54 -7.66
CA SER A 87 -8.83 23.83 -6.95
C SER A 87 -9.97 24.79 -7.30
N LEU A 88 -10.89 24.43 -8.21
CA LEU A 88 -11.95 25.33 -8.67
C LEU A 88 -12.90 25.76 -7.54
N ASN A 89 -13.21 27.06 -7.49
CA ASN A 89 -14.22 27.71 -6.62
C ASN A 89 -14.02 27.48 -5.11
N ASN A 90 -12.79 27.63 -4.60
CA ASN A 90 -12.44 27.46 -3.18
C ASN A 90 -12.80 26.08 -2.58
N ASN A 91 -13.13 25.10 -3.42
CA ASN A 91 -13.37 23.75 -2.95
C ASN A 91 -12.04 23.19 -2.45
N LYS A 92 -11.98 22.93 -1.14
CA LYS A 92 -10.81 22.42 -0.43
C LYS A 92 -10.58 20.92 -0.75
N ILE A 93 -10.56 20.57 -2.04
CA ILE A 93 -10.26 19.22 -2.51
C ILE A 93 -8.76 19.11 -2.68
N ILE A 94 -8.18 18.12 -2.03
CA ILE A 94 -6.74 17.86 -2.11
C ILE A 94 -6.55 16.51 -2.74
N MET A 95 -5.69 16.48 -3.76
CA MET A 95 -5.46 15.31 -4.58
C MET A 95 -4.00 14.83 -4.46
N SER A 96 -3.79 13.53 -4.41
CA SER A 96 -2.46 12.93 -4.62
C SER A 96 -2.01 13.08 -6.08
N ILE A 97 -0.73 12.89 -6.35
CA ILE A 97 -0.19 12.69 -7.70
C ILE A 97 -0.86 11.44 -8.29
N PRO A 98 -1.57 11.56 -9.43
CA PRO A 98 -2.21 10.43 -10.07
C PRO A 98 -1.21 9.38 -10.55
N THR A 99 -1.64 8.13 -10.54
CA THR A 99 -0.94 6.98 -11.13
C THR A 99 -1.63 6.61 -12.45
N TYR A 100 -0.84 6.40 -13.49
CA TYR A 100 -1.28 6.13 -14.84
C TYR A 100 -0.90 4.70 -15.21
N ASN A 101 -1.90 3.84 -15.34
CA ASN A 101 -1.72 2.46 -15.73
C ASN A 101 -2.10 2.32 -17.20
N ILE A 102 -1.08 2.21 -18.05
CA ILE A 102 -1.24 2.15 -19.51
C ILE A 102 -1.17 0.68 -19.93
N ASN A 103 -2.31 0.13 -20.33
CA ASN A 103 -2.39 -1.17 -20.97
C ASN A 103 -2.42 -0.99 -22.51
N LEU A 104 -2.50 -2.10 -23.24
CA LEU A 104 -2.67 -2.07 -24.69
C LEU A 104 -3.94 -1.30 -25.10
N ASN A 105 -5.06 -1.58 -24.43
CA ASN A 105 -6.38 -1.09 -24.87
C ASN A 105 -6.86 0.16 -24.13
N ASN A 106 -6.43 0.35 -22.87
CA ASN A 106 -6.94 1.40 -22.02
C ASN A 106 -5.84 2.05 -21.16
N ILE A 107 -6.17 3.24 -20.66
CA ILE A 107 -5.38 3.98 -19.68
C ILE A 107 -6.26 4.21 -18.46
N ASN A 108 -5.81 3.75 -17.31
CA ASN A 108 -6.48 4.01 -16.04
C ASN A 108 -5.68 5.03 -15.23
N ILE A 109 -6.27 6.20 -14.97
CA ILE A 109 -5.71 7.29 -14.19
C ILE A 109 -6.34 7.23 -12.80
N LYS A 110 -5.61 6.75 -11.80
CA LYS A 110 -6.09 6.68 -10.41
C LYS A 110 -5.50 7.80 -9.58
N PHE A 111 -6.29 8.40 -8.71
CA PHE A 111 -5.76 9.29 -7.69
C PHE A 111 -6.59 9.21 -6.42
N TYR A 112 -5.92 9.44 -5.29
CA TYR A 112 -6.59 9.63 -4.02
C TYR A 112 -6.97 11.10 -3.87
N TYR A 113 -8.11 11.36 -3.25
CA TYR A 113 -8.49 12.72 -2.86
C TYR A 113 -9.10 12.78 -1.47
N TYR A 114 -8.95 13.93 -0.83
CA TYR A 114 -9.59 14.29 0.42
C TYR A 114 -10.42 15.55 0.22
N SER A 115 -11.60 15.59 0.84
CA SER A 115 -12.48 16.75 0.81
C SER A 115 -13.11 16.93 2.18
N ASN A 116 -13.07 18.14 2.73
CA ASN A 116 -13.65 18.45 4.03
C ASN A 116 -15.17 18.72 3.99
N ASN A 117 -15.83 18.59 2.83
CA ASN A 117 -17.27 18.89 2.73
C ASN A 117 -18.10 17.74 3.32
N MET A 118 -18.82 18.04 4.40
CA MET A 118 -19.74 17.15 5.11
C MET A 118 -21.23 17.39 4.77
N ASN A 119 -21.55 18.00 3.63
CA ASN A 119 -22.96 18.17 3.25
C ASN A 119 -23.52 16.89 2.61
N ASN A 120 -24.20 16.09 3.43
CA ASN A 120 -24.95 14.89 3.06
C ASN A 120 -26.38 15.20 2.59
N ASN A 121 -26.58 16.27 1.81
CA ASN A 121 -27.90 16.51 1.23
C ASN A 121 -28.12 15.57 0.05
N VAL A 122 -29.04 14.63 0.20
CA VAL A 122 -29.44 13.65 -0.82
C VAL A 122 -30.08 14.35 -2.04
N TYR A 123 -30.78 15.45 -1.80
CA TYR A 123 -31.59 16.14 -2.81
C TYR A 123 -30.78 17.03 -3.78
N TYR A 124 -29.54 17.39 -3.45
CA TYR A 124 -28.72 18.25 -4.31
C TYR A 124 -27.31 17.70 -4.49
N MET A 125 -26.87 17.63 -5.73
CA MET A 125 -25.52 17.18 -6.04
C MET A 125 -24.48 18.22 -5.62
N ASN A 126 -23.68 17.86 -4.62
CA ASN A 126 -22.54 18.66 -4.17
C ASN A 126 -21.54 18.90 -5.32
N MET A 127 -20.84 20.04 -5.31
CA MET A 127 -19.86 20.43 -6.32
C MET A 127 -18.77 19.36 -6.55
N ILE A 128 -18.35 18.67 -5.48
CA ILE A 128 -17.42 17.54 -5.57
C ILE A 128 -18.02 16.42 -6.42
N ASN A 129 -19.29 16.05 -6.18
CA ASN A 129 -19.95 14.99 -6.93
C ASN A 129 -20.16 15.40 -8.39
N LYS A 130 -20.51 16.67 -8.66
CA LYS A 130 -20.56 17.22 -10.03
C LYS A 130 -19.20 17.12 -10.73
N LEU A 131 -18.12 17.48 -10.02
CA LEU A 131 -16.75 17.39 -10.54
C LEU A 131 -16.37 15.93 -10.85
N MET A 132 -16.62 15.00 -9.92
CA MET A 132 -16.31 13.58 -10.14
C MET A 132 -17.12 12.99 -11.31
N ASN A 133 -18.39 13.35 -11.45
CA ASN A 133 -19.20 12.93 -12.59
C ASN A 133 -18.67 13.46 -13.93
N ARG A 134 -18.16 14.71 -13.96
CA ARG A 134 -17.55 15.30 -15.16
C ARG A 134 -16.25 14.60 -15.57
N LEU A 135 -15.63 13.81 -14.71
CA LEU A 135 -14.44 13.04 -15.07
C LEU A 135 -14.77 11.86 -16.00
N ASN A 136 -15.89 11.15 -15.79
CA ASN A 136 -16.18 9.87 -16.47
C ASN A 136 -17.60 9.66 -17.03
N ILE A 137 -18.64 10.37 -16.60
CA ILE A 137 -20.03 9.93 -16.85
C ILE A 137 -20.66 10.60 -18.07
N ASN A 138 -20.40 11.88 -18.30
CA ASN A 138 -21.04 12.62 -19.39
C ASN A 138 -20.37 12.35 -20.75
N TYR A 139 -21.09 12.54 -21.86
CA TYR A 139 -20.52 12.41 -23.22
C TYR A 139 -19.31 13.35 -23.43
N ASP A 140 -19.38 14.57 -22.89
CA ASP A 140 -18.26 15.54 -22.87
C ASP A 140 -17.42 15.44 -21.59
N ASN A 141 -17.15 14.22 -21.12
CA ASN A 141 -16.33 14.02 -19.93
C ASN A 141 -14.83 14.21 -20.24
N LEU A 142 -14.05 14.47 -19.18
CA LEU A 142 -12.61 14.62 -19.32
C LEU A 142 -11.95 13.35 -19.89
N SER A 143 -12.43 12.14 -19.54
CA SER A 143 -11.88 10.89 -20.07
C SER A 143 -11.95 10.80 -21.60
N ASN A 144 -13.04 11.23 -22.23
CA ASN A 144 -13.22 11.21 -23.67
C ASN A 144 -12.28 12.21 -24.33
N ILE A 145 -12.14 13.41 -23.76
CA ILE A 145 -11.18 14.41 -24.23
C ILE A 145 -9.74 13.86 -24.15
N LEU A 146 -9.38 13.23 -23.01
CA LEU A 146 -8.06 12.64 -22.83
C LEU A 146 -7.79 11.45 -23.76
N SER A 147 -8.83 10.75 -24.20
CA SER A 147 -8.70 9.62 -25.11
C SER A 147 -8.07 10.01 -26.46
N TYR A 148 -8.33 11.23 -26.94
CA TYR A 148 -7.73 11.77 -28.16
C TYR A 148 -6.22 11.98 -28.06
N TYR A 149 -5.68 12.27 -26.87
CA TYR A 149 -4.24 12.47 -26.68
C TYR A 149 -3.45 11.16 -26.60
N TYR A 150 -4.14 10.05 -26.29
CA TYR A 150 -3.52 8.75 -26.08
C TYR A 150 -3.93 7.70 -27.13
N ASN A 151 -4.92 8.01 -27.98
CA ASN A 151 -5.55 7.08 -28.91
C ASN A 151 -6.01 5.78 -28.24
N LYS A 152 -6.46 5.88 -26.98
CA LYS A 152 -6.89 4.75 -26.14
C LYS A 152 -8.03 5.20 -25.23
N LYS A 153 -8.88 4.26 -24.83
CA LYS A 153 -9.92 4.54 -23.84
C LYS A 153 -9.28 4.97 -22.51
N VAL A 154 -9.60 6.16 -22.03
CA VAL A 154 -9.15 6.66 -20.72
C VAL A 154 -10.25 6.43 -19.68
N ILE A 155 -9.86 6.04 -18.48
CA ILE A 155 -10.74 5.87 -17.32
C ILE A 155 -10.09 6.62 -16.17
N ILE A 156 -10.83 7.50 -15.49
CA ILE A 156 -10.32 8.28 -14.34
C ILE A 156 -10.96 7.75 -13.06
N GLU A 157 -10.19 7.19 -12.15
CA GLU A 157 -10.69 6.55 -10.92
C GLU A 157 -10.34 7.40 -9.68
N PRO A 158 -11.21 8.32 -9.26
CA PRO A 158 -11.03 9.08 -8.02
C PRO A 158 -11.36 8.22 -6.79
N ILE A 159 -10.43 8.11 -5.84
CA ILE A 159 -10.61 7.33 -4.61
C ILE A 159 -10.66 8.27 -3.41
N LYS A 160 -11.81 8.35 -2.73
CA LYS A 160 -12.00 9.21 -1.56
C LYS A 160 -11.31 8.63 -0.33
N LEU A 161 -10.46 9.42 0.31
CA LEU A 161 -9.92 9.10 1.63
C LEU A 161 -10.76 9.73 2.73
N LYS A 162 -11.03 8.98 3.79
CA LYS A 162 -11.72 9.48 4.97
C LYS A 162 -10.85 10.43 5.80
N TYR A 163 -9.54 10.16 5.86
CA TYR A 163 -8.60 10.93 6.67
C TYR A 163 -7.40 11.40 5.84
N ILE A 164 -6.91 12.61 6.14
CA ILE A 164 -5.75 13.22 5.49
C ILE A 164 -4.46 12.40 5.63
N TYR A 165 -4.29 11.73 6.76
CA TYR A 165 -3.08 10.97 7.09
C TYR A 165 -3.04 9.55 6.53
N MET A 166 -4.03 9.15 5.71
CA MET A 166 -3.96 7.90 4.97
C MET A 166 -3.07 8.00 3.72
N ASN A 167 -2.71 9.21 3.31
CA ASN A 167 -1.80 9.45 2.20
C ASN A 167 -0.88 10.63 2.51
N ASN A 168 0.44 10.40 2.41
CA ASN A 168 1.45 11.40 2.72
C ASN A 168 1.37 12.61 1.80
N GLU A 169 1.07 12.44 0.51
CA GLU A 169 0.99 13.56 -0.44
C GLU A 169 -0.21 14.47 -0.13
N ILE A 170 -1.36 13.88 0.19
CA ILE A 170 -2.55 14.60 0.61
C ILE A 170 -2.29 15.32 1.93
N MET A 171 -1.71 14.65 2.93
CA MET A 171 -1.38 15.27 4.21
C MET A 171 -0.44 16.46 4.03
N THR A 172 0.65 16.33 3.28
CA THR A 172 1.59 17.43 3.04
C THR A 172 0.90 18.61 2.36
N LYS A 173 0.10 18.36 1.32
CA LYS A 173 -0.64 19.42 0.61
C LYS A 173 -1.72 20.05 1.48
N TYR A 174 -2.38 19.27 2.34
CA TYR A 174 -3.37 19.77 3.29
C TYR A 174 -2.76 20.76 4.25
N ILE A 175 -1.66 20.37 4.89
CA ILE A 175 -0.93 21.26 5.79
C ILE A 175 -0.51 22.51 5.01
N SER A 176 0.05 22.35 3.81
CA SER A 176 0.64 23.45 3.04
C SER A 176 -0.34 24.39 2.33
N LEU A 177 -1.60 24.02 2.16
CA LEU A 177 -2.60 24.82 1.46
C LEU A 177 -3.68 25.35 2.40
N LEU A 178 -4.08 24.56 3.41
CA LEU A 178 -5.23 24.87 4.26
C LEU A 178 -4.84 25.30 5.67
N ASP A 179 -3.71 24.83 6.20
CA ASP A 179 -3.27 25.12 7.57
C ASP A 179 -2.20 26.23 7.64
N ASN A 180 -2.01 27.02 6.57
CA ASN A 180 -0.96 28.04 6.45
C ASN A 180 -0.92 29.02 7.62
N ASN A 181 -2.10 29.40 8.12
CA ASN A 181 -2.22 30.33 9.24
C ASN A 181 -1.66 29.77 10.56
N LYS A 182 -1.57 28.45 10.69
CA LYS A 182 -1.15 27.76 11.92
C LYS A 182 0.37 27.67 12.10
N TYR A 183 1.15 27.98 11.06
CA TYR A 183 2.61 27.89 11.10
C TYR A 183 3.36 29.05 10.44
N ASN A 184 2.70 29.97 9.75
CA ASN A 184 3.35 31.09 9.05
C ASN A 184 4.08 32.09 9.99
N ASN A 185 3.78 32.09 11.29
CA ASN A 185 4.45 32.94 12.30
C ASN A 185 5.10 32.08 13.40
N GLY A 186 5.56 30.88 13.05
CA GLY A 186 5.86 29.82 14.01
C GLY A 186 4.67 28.89 14.22
N LEU A 187 4.98 27.65 14.60
CA LEU A 187 3.99 26.59 14.79
C LEU A 187 3.18 26.85 16.06
N LEU A 188 1.86 26.99 15.92
CA LEU A 188 0.95 27.09 17.07
C LEU A 188 0.99 25.81 17.91
N MET A 189 1.11 25.96 19.23
CA MET A 189 1.21 24.82 20.15
C MET A 189 -0.05 23.95 20.16
N GLU A 190 -1.22 24.56 19.99
CA GLU A 190 -2.49 23.84 19.84
C GLU A 190 -2.47 22.95 18.59
N TYR A 191 -1.99 23.48 17.46
CA TYR A 191 -1.90 22.71 16.23
C TYR A 191 -0.92 21.54 16.36
N GLN A 192 0.22 21.76 17.02
CA GLN A 192 1.15 20.69 17.37
C GLN A 192 0.48 19.60 18.23
N ARG A 193 -0.30 19.99 19.25
CA ARG A 193 -1.07 19.04 20.09
C ARG A 193 -2.10 18.27 19.26
N THR A 194 -2.83 18.94 18.35
CA THR A 194 -3.80 18.24 17.48
C THR A 194 -3.10 17.20 16.59
N LEU A 195 -1.97 17.55 15.96
CA LEU A 195 -1.20 16.60 15.14
C LEU A 195 -0.72 15.39 15.95
N ASN A 196 -0.27 15.62 17.19
CA ASN A 196 0.15 14.57 18.11
C ASN A 196 -1.00 13.65 18.54
N ASN A 197 -2.22 14.19 18.69
CA ASN A 197 -3.37 13.48 19.21
C ASN A 197 -4.24 12.82 18.13
N ILE A 198 -4.16 13.25 16.87
CA ILE A 198 -4.92 12.67 15.76
C ILE A 198 -4.46 11.23 15.44
N MET A 199 -3.22 10.86 15.79
CA MET A 199 -2.67 9.55 15.48
C MET A 199 -2.74 8.60 16.68
N PRO A 200 -3.27 7.37 16.50
CA PRO A 200 -3.33 6.40 17.59
C PRO A 200 -1.92 5.99 18.02
N LYS A 201 -1.68 5.98 19.34
CA LYS A 201 -0.43 5.43 19.92
C LYS A 201 -0.53 3.91 19.92
N LEU A 202 -0.16 3.30 18.80
CA LEU A 202 -0.22 1.86 18.61
C LEU A 202 1.06 1.17 19.09
N ASN A 203 0.92 0.02 19.76
CA ASN A 203 2.05 -0.83 20.10
C ASN A 203 2.47 -1.64 18.86
N ASP A 204 3.45 -1.11 18.13
CA ASP A 204 3.98 -1.68 16.89
C ASP A 204 4.57 -3.09 17.08
N HIS A 205 5.15 -3.39 18.24
CA HIS A 205 5.68 -4.70 18.59
C HIS A 205 4.57 -5.75 18.63
N ASN A 206 3.52 -5.51 19.41
CA ASN A 206 2.41 -6.44 19.57
C ASN A 206 1.67 -6.66 18.24
N ILE A 207 1.45 -5.60 17.47
CA ILE A 207 0.82 -5.70 16.14
C ILE A 207 1.66 -6.56 15.20
N SER A 208 2.98 -6.38 15.21
CA SER A 208 3.89 -7.16 14.37
C SER A 208 3.92 -8.63 14.79
N MET A 209 3.98 -8.91 16.10
CA MET A 209 4.00 -10.26 16.63
C MET A 209 2.68 -11.01 16.38
N ASN A 210 1.54 -10.33 16.57
CA ASN A 210 0.23 -10.90 16.27
C ASN A 210 0.08 -11.24 14.78
N TYR A 211 0.61 -10.40 13.90
CA TYR A 211 0.65 -10.70 12.47
C TYR A 211 1.49 -11.95 12.18
N ILE A 212 2.70 -12.06 12.73
CA ILE A 212 3.57 -13.24 12.56
C ILE A 212 2.88 -14.50 13.09
N ASN A 213 2.26 -14.43 14.27
CA ASN A 213 1.50 -15.53 14.86
C ASN A 213 0.33 -15.96 13.97
N ASN A 214 -0.40 -15.00 13.38
CA ASN A 214 -1.49 -15.29 12.45
C ASN A 214 -0.98 -15.99 11.19
N ILE A 215 0.13 -15.54 10.60
CA ILE A 215 0.76 -16.22 9.45
C ILE A 215 1.18 -17.64 9.82
N ASN A 216 1.80 -17.83 10.98
CA ASN A 216 2.20 -19.14 11.47
C ASN A 216 0.99 -20.07 11.67
N ASN A 217 -0.13 -19.56 12.20
CA ASN A 217 -1.36 -20.32 12.38
C ASN A 217 -2.00 -20.71 11.04
N ILE A 218 -2.02 -19.80 10.06
CA ILE A 218 -2.51 -20.09 8.70
C ILE A 218 -1.67 -21.21 8.07
N ASN A 219 -0.35 -21.13 8.17
CA ASN A 219 0.56 -22.16 7.65
C ASN A 219 0.35 -23.52 8.36
N LYS A 220 0.20 -23.53 9.69
CA LYS A 220 -0.09 -24.75 10.46
C LYS A 220 -1.42 -25.38 10.05
N ASN A 221 -2.46 -24.58 9.85
CA ASN A 221 -3.77 -25.08 9.39
C ASN A 221 -3.65 -25.69 7.98
N LYS A 222 -2.94 -25.02 7.07
CA LYS A 222 -2.66 -25.55 5.72
C LYS A 222 -1.94 -26.90 5.79
N TYR A 223 -0.90 -26.98 6.62
CA TYR A 223 -0.13 -28.20 6.83
C TYR A 223 -0.98 -29.36 7.34
N ASN A 224 -1.80 -29.10 8.37
CA ASN A 224 -2.68 -30.10 8.96
C ASN A 224 -3.68 -30.63 7.94
N ASN A 225 -4.25 -29.74 7.11
CA ASN A 225 -5.16 -30.10 6.04
C ASN A 225 -4.49 -30.98 4.97
N ILE A 226 -3.26 -30.63 4.57
CA ILE A 226 -2.47 -31.42 3.60
C ILE A 226 -2.07 -32.79 4.18
N MET A 227 -1.75 -32.85 5.48
CA MET A 227 -1.42 -34.12 6.12
C MET A 227 -2.62 -35.06 6.20
N LYS A 228 -3.80 -34.50 6.51
CA LYS A 228 -5.04 -35.24 6.72
C LYS A 228 -5.74 -35.68 5.42
N TYR A 229 -5.73 -34.86 4.38
CA TYR A 229 -6.52 -35.09 3.16
C TYR A 229 -5.66 -35.29 1.90
N ASN A 230 -6.14 -36.15 1.01
CA ASN A 230 -5.51 -36.39 -0.29
C ASN A 230 -5.91 -35.27 -1.28
N ASN A 231 -4.93 -34.52 -1.79
CA ASN A 231 -4.86 -33.60 -2.95
C ASN A 231 -6.09 -32.81 -3.48
N ASN A 232 -7.25 -32.79 -2.83
CA ASN A 232 -8.38 -31.97 -3.26
C ASN A 232 -8.27 -30.54 -2.71
N ILE A 233 -8.39 -29.53 -3.56
CA ILE A 233 -8.19 -28.11 -3.25
C ILE A 233 -9.11 -27.67 -2.10
N ASN A 234 -10.39 -28.09 -2.13
CA ASN A 234 -11.37 -27.73 -1.10
C ASN A 234 -10.96 -28.24 0.30
N ASN A 235 -10.30 -29.39 0.37
CA ASN A 235 -9.85 -29.96 1.62
C ASN A 235 -8.58 -29.28 2.14
N ILE A 236 -7.69 -28.82 1.24
CA ILE A 236 -6.47 -28.09 1.59
C ILE A 236 -6.80 -26.73 2.19
N TYR A 237 -7.78 -26.02 1.61
CA TYR A 237 -8.24 -24.70 2.06
C TYR A 237 -9.46 -24.78 2.99
N ASN A 238 -9.67 -25.92 3.64
CA ASN A 238 -10.74 -26.03 4.62
C ASN A 238 -10.52 -25.04 5.78
N ASN A 239 -11.56 -24.32 6.16
CA ASN A 239 -11.54 -23.20 7.14
C ASN A 239 -10.66 -22.01 6.74
N MET A 240 -10.43 -21.78 5.43
CA MET A 240 -9.67 -20.66 4.90
C MET A 240 -10.56 -19.65 4.16
N ASP A 241 -11.31 -18.86 4.91
CA ASP A 241 -12.22 -17.86 4.32
C ASP A 241 -11.50 -16.59 3.84
N ILE A 242 -11.97 -16.05 2.72
CA ILE A 242 -11.46 -14.81 2.08
C ILE A 242 -11.45 -13.64 3.08
N ASN A 243 -12.51 -13.50 3.87
CA ASN A 243 -12.67 -12.38 4.80
C ASN A 243 -11.61 -12.42 5.91
N ASN A 244 -11.36 -13.60 6.47
CA ASN A 244 -10.44 -13.78 7.59
C ASN A 244 -8.98 -13.74 7.12
N ILE A 245 -8.65 -14.45 6.05
CA ILE A 245 -7.27 -14.53 5.56
C ILE A 245 -6.85 -13.24 4.89
N GLY A 246 -7.69 -12.65 4.02
CA GLY A 246 -7.36 -11.43 3.30
C GLY A 246 -6.97 -10.29 4.23
N MET A 247 -7.78 -10.05 5.26
CA MET A 247 -7.51 -8.98 6.22
C MET A 247 -6.32 -9.31 7.15
N ASN A 248 -6.13 -10.58 7.53
CA ASN A 248 -5.02 -10.98 8.40
C ASN A 248 -3.67 -10.92 7.69
N ILE A 249 -3.63 -11.19 6.39
CA ILE A 249 -2.41 -11.16 5.56
C ILE A 249 -2.09 -9.74 5.06
N LEU A 250 -3.07 -8.84 4.97
CA LEU A 250 -2.87 -7.47 4.49
C LEU A 250 -1.81 -6.71 5.32
N MET A 251 -0.76 -6.24 4.64
CA MET A 251 0.30 -5.41 5.22
C MET A 251 0.00 -3.91 5.11
N PHE A 252 0.67 -3.10 5.95
CA PHE A 252 0.60 -1.62 5.95
C PHE A 252 -0.77 -1.06 6.36
N LYS A 253 -1.44 -1.69 7.32
CA LYS A 253 -2.77 -1.27 7.81
C LYS A 253 -2.68 -0.13 8.81
N TYR A 254 -1.65 -0.14 9.65
CA TYR A 254 -1.58 0.72 10.82
C TYR A 254 -0.50 1.78 10.65
N LEU A 255 -0.86 3.06 10.81
CA LEU A 255 0.12 4.14 10.90
C LEU A 255 0.81 4.09 12.26
N THR A 256 2.08 3.69 12.30
CA THR A 256 2.84 3.49 13.55
C THR A 256 3.85 4.60 13.84
N GLY A 257 4.11 5.46 12.86
CA GLY A 257 4.94 6.65 13.07
C GLY A 257 4.80 7.65 11.94
N TRP A 258 5.08 8.91 12.26
CA TRP A 258 5.03 10.00 11.31
C TRP A 258 6.02 11.10 11.69
N SER A 259 6.46 11.86 10.68
CA SER A 259 7.17 13.10 10.88
C SER A 259 6.72 14.17 9.91
N ILE A 260 6.69 15.41 10.40
CA ILE A 260 6.39 16.62 9.63
C ILE A 260 7.54 17.59 9.85
N MET A 261 8.18 18.01 8.78
CA MET A 261 9.24 19.00 8.80
C MET A 261 8.80 20.23 8.01
N LEU A 262 8.76 21.38 8.68
CA LEU A 262 8.51 22.68 8.05
C LEU A 262 9.84 23.42 7.94
N LYS A 263 10.23 23.79 6.71
CA LYS A 263 11.50 24.48 6.44
C LYS A 263 11.29 25.68 5.52
N GLY A 264 11.78 26.86 5.91
CA GLY A 264 11.76 28.06 5.08
C GLY A 264 11.54 29.34 5.87
N ARG A 265 11.06 30.40 5.21
CA ARG A 265 10.76 31.70 5.84
C ARG A 265 9.36 31.66 6.49
N LEU A 266 9.27 31.00 7.65
CA LEU A 266 8.02 30.77 8.40
C LEU A 266 7.93 31.61 9.69
N ASN A 267 8.74 32.66 9.80
CA ASN A 267 8.69 33.62 10.89
C ASN A 267 8.58 35.03 10.29
N LYS A 268 7.73 35.88 10.87
CA LYS A 268 7.60 37.28 10.48
C LYS A 268 8.73 38.14 11.03
N ASN A 269 9.20 37.84 12.24
CA ASN A 269 10.17 38.67 12.94
C ASN A 269 11.62 38.39 12.54
N SER A 270 11.86 37.27 11.84
CA SER A 270 13.20 36.88 11.40
C SER A 270 13.25 36.70 9.89
N ASN A 271 14.26 37.29 9.28
CA ASN A 271 14.57 37.08 7.86
C ASN A 271 15.30 35.76 7.60
N ARG A 272 15.77 35.06 8.64
CA ARG A 272 16.44 33.76 8.53
C ARG A 272 15.41 32.64 8.34
N THR A 273 15.81 31.56 7.67
CA THR A 273 14.96 30.37 7.55
C THR A 273 14.87 29.63 8.87
N THR A 274 13.67 29.13 9.19
CA THR A 274 13.44 28.26 10.34
C THR A 274 13.21 26.82 9.88
N THR A 275 13.65 25.86 10.70
CA THR A 275 13.38 24.44 10.56
C THR A 275 12.68 23.94 11.82
N THR A 276 11.45 23.48 11.68
CA THR A 276 10.73 22.82 12.78
C THR A 276 10.42 21.38 12.39
N LEU A 277 10.67 20.45 13.32
CA LEU A 277 10.49 19.03 13.12
C LEU A 277 9.56 18.48 14.21
N LEU A 278 8.47 17.86 13.76
CA LEU A 278 7.55 17.11 14.61
C LEU A 278 7.69 15.64 14.26
N ASN A 279 7.97 14.81 15.26
CA ASN A 279 8.11 13.36 15.11
C ASN A 279 7.27 12.66 16.16
N ASN A 280 6.61 11.57 15.77
CA ASN A 280 5.88 10.71 16.70
C ASN A 280 5.93 9.24 16.24
N GLY A 281 5.93 8.32 17.19
CA GLY A 281 6.00 6.89 16.95
C GLY A 281 7.36 6.42 16.42
N THR A 282 7.35 5.38 15.58
CA THR A 282 8.56 4.73 15.05
C THR A 282 8.53 4.58 13.53
N PHE A 283 9.70 4.58 12.90
CA PHE A 283 9.87 4.34 11.46
C PHE A 283 10.40 2.94 11.12
N ASN A 284 10.63 2.11 12.14
CA ASN A 284 11.09 0.74 11.97
C ASN A 284 9.88 -0.19 11.81
N ASN A 285 10.05 -1.28 11.07
CA ASN A 285 9.02 -2.31 10.95
C ASN A 285 9.53 -3.62 11.56
N LYS A 286 8.96 -3.97 12.72
CA LYS A 286 9.33 -5.17 13.48
C LYS A 286 8.89 -6.47 12.80
N LYS A 287 7.93 -6.44 11.86
CA LYS A 287 7.56 -7.62 11.05
C LYS A 287 8.74 -8.19 10.25
N TYR A 288 9.65 -7.31 9.80
CA TYR A 288 10.83 -7.72 9.04
C TYR A 288 12.01 -8.15 9.93
N LEU A 289 11.97 -7.83 11.22
CA LEU A 289 13.04 -8.18 12.16
C LEU A 289 12.87 -9.60 12.71
N TRP A 290 11.64 -10.02 12.98
CA TRP A 290 11.34 -11.33 13.61
C TRP A 290 10.46 -12.24 12.76
N GLY A 291 10.04 -11.80 11.58
CA GLY A 291 9.27 -12.61 10.63
C GLY A 291 10.15 -13.11 9.48
N ASN A 292 9.61 -14.04 8.70
CA ASN A 292 10.28 -14.58 7.50
C ASN A 292 10.23 -13.65 6.28
N LEU A 293 9.47 -12.54 6.36
CA LEU A 293 9.37 -11.58 5.27
C LEU A 293 10.53 -10.59 5.33
N ASN A 294 11.18 -10.38 4.19
CA ASN A 294 12.22 -9.37 4.04
C ASN A 294 11.64 -8.01 3.66
N ASN A 295 12.34 -6.94 4.05
CA ASN A 295 11.97 -5.59 3.64
C ASN A 295 12.35 -5.35 2.17
N ASN A 296 11.37 -4.93 1.36
CA ASN A 296 11.62 -4.47 0.00
C ASN A 296 11.83 -2.96 -0.06
N PHE A 297 12.59 -2.49 -1.05
CA PHE A 297 12.90 -1.07 -1.23
C PHE A 297 12.26 -0.52 -2.52
N LYS A 298 11.48 0.57 -2.39
CA LYS A 298 10.97 1.37 -3.51
C LYS A 298 12.12 2.16 -4.12
N LEU A 299 12.26 2.08 -5.44
CA LEU A 299 13.36 2.70 -6.19
C LEU A 299 14.76 2.31 -5.67
N ASN A 300 14.87 1.18 -4.96
CA ASN A 300 16.09 0.69 -4.32
C ASN A 300 16.64 1.54 -3.16
N TYR A 301 15.90 2.54 -2.64
CA TYR A 301 16.39 3.36 -1.51
C TYR A 301 15.36 3.71 -0.42
N ILE A 302 14.05 3.51 -0.65
CA ILE A 302 13.01 3.79 0.35
C ILE A 302 12.39 2.48 0.83
N ASN A 303 12.39 2.21 2.13
CA ASN A 303 11.69 1.02 2.65
C ASN A 303 10.21 1.00 2.22
N SER A 304 9.70 -0.19 1.92
CA SER A 304 8.32 -0.46 1.50
C SER A 304 7.25 0.20 2.40
N ASN A 305 7.46 0.17 3.72
CA ASN A 305 6.59 0.76 4.74
C ASN A 305 6.63 2.29 4.84
N ASN A 306 7.70 2.91 4.34
CA ASN A 306 7.91 4.35 4.44
C ASN A 306 7.34 5.07 3.21
N ASN A 307 6.57 6.14 3.45
CA ASN A 307 6.04 7.03 2.42
C ASN A 307 6.49 8.46 2.71
N ILE A 308 7.29 9.04 1.83
CA ILE A 308 7.89 10.38 2.00
C ILE A 308 7.40 11.29 0.88
N TYR A 309 6.95 12.49 1.22
CA TYR A 309 6.59 13.50 0.24
C TYR A 309 6.90 14.91 0.74
N ASN A 310 7.29 15.79 -0.17
CA ASN A 310 7.49 17.20 0.09
C ASN A 310 6.66 18.07 -0.85
N TYR A 311 6.17 19.19 -0.34
CA TYR A 311 5.43 20.17 -1.11
C TYR A 311 5.99 21.57 -0.82
N PRO A 312 6.66 22.19 -1.81
CA PRO A 312 7.07 23.58 -1.71
C PRO A 312 5.89 24.50 -1.98
N ASN A 313 5.75 25.54 -1.18
CA ASN A 313 4.77 26.60 -1.40
C ASN A 313 5.39 27.98 -1.12
N ILE A 314 4.69 29.03 -1.49
CA ILE A 314 5.15 30.42 -1.38
C ILE A 314 4.23 31.14 -0.40
N ASN A 315 4.81 31.88 0.54
CA ASN A 315 4.10 32.84 1.37
C ASN A 315 4.58 34.26 1.03
N LYS A 316 4.05 35.27 1.74
CA LYS A 316 4.45 36.67 1.56
C LYS A 316 5.96 36.90 1.75
N ASN A 317 6.61 36.09 2.59
CA ASN A 317 8.01 36.24 2.95
C ASN A 317 8.95 35.45 2.03
N GLY A 318 8.45 34.59 1.15
CA GLY A 318 9.22 33.79 0.21
C GLY A 318 8.81 32.31 0.16
N LYS A 319 9.73 31.47 -0.33
CA LYS A 319 9.49 30.04 -0.48
C LYS A 319 9.68 29.29 0.84
N TYR A 320 8.79 28.33 1.10
CA TYR A 320 8.92 27.35 2.17
C TYR A 320 8.57 25.95 1.65
N ASN A 321 8.89 24.93 2.43
CA ASN A 321 8.64 23.54 2.08
C ASN A 321 8.15 22.76 3.30
N ILE A 322 7.15 21.92 3.08
CA ILE A 322 6.64 20.97 4.07
C ILE A 322 7.04 19.58 3.59
N LYS A 323 7.65 18.79 4.47
CA LYS A 323 7.95 17.37 4.21
C LYS A 323 7.21 16.51 5.22
N VAL A 324 6.47 15.53 4.75
CA VAL A 324 5.79 14.54 5.58
C VAL A 324 6.36 13.16 5.27
N LYS A 325 6.68 12.39 6.32
CA LYS A 325 7.02 10.98 6.25
C LYS A 325 6.04 10.19 7.10
N LEU A 326 5.43 9.17 6.53
CA LEU A 326 4.50 8.27 7.22
C LEU A 326 5.07 6.85 7.20
N ASN A 327 4.89 6.11 8.30
CA ASN A 327 5.26 4.70 8.44
C ASN A 327 4.02 3.85 8.69
N TYR A 328 3.81 2.84 7.86
CA TYR A 328 2.69 1.90 7.99
C TYR A 328 3.20 0.47 8.24
N ILE A 329 2.52 -0.30 9.09
CA ILE A 329 2.86 -1.70 9.40
C ILE A 329 1.70 -2.64 9.10
#